data_AF-A0A7I8WD36-F1
#
_entry.id   AF-A0A7I8WD36-F1
#
_cell.length_a   1.000
_cell.length_b   1.000
_cell.length_c   1.000
_cell.angle_alpha   90.00
_cell.angle_beta   90.00
_cell.angle_gamma   90.00
#
_symmetry.space_group_name_H-M   'P 1'
#
loop_
_entity.id
_entity.type
_entity.pdbx_description
1 polymer ?
#
loop_
_entity_poly.entity_id
_entity_poly.type
_entity_poly.pdbx_seq_one_letter_code
_entity_poly.pdbx_strand_id
1 'polypeptide(L)'
;MLCCGPKLSACGMVLGLWGVIMLTFLGIFFQIESPALAEDLPVEEEELLKDDVGKYMSGLYKQASANCFIAAVVYVGVLCFSFVSYKLSDRMAYLKP
;
A
#
# COMPACT_ATOMS: atom_id res chain seq x y z
N MET A 1 -13.62 -8.33 14.39
CA MET A 1 -13.02 -9.39 13.55
C MET A 1 -12.79 -10.61 14.44
N LEU A 2 -13.82 -11.47 14.53
CA LEU A 2 -14.06 -12.34 15.69
C LEU A 2 -13.73 -13.82 15.47
N CYS A 3 -13.34 -14.29 14.27
CA CYS A 3 -13.32 -15.73 13.99
C CYS A 3 -12.06 -16.27 13.31
N CYS A 4 -10.89 -15.67 13.56
CA CYS A 4 -9.65 -16.30 13.14
C CYS A 4 -8.69 -16.32 14.32
N GLY A 5 -8.34 -17.54 14.77
CA GLY A 5 -7.57 -17.77 15.99
C GLY A 5 -6.24 -16.98 16.05
N PRO A 6 -5.59 -16.91 17.23
CA PRO A 6 -4.44 -16.04 17.51
C PRO A 6 -3.27 -16.16 16.50
N LYS A 7 -3.17 -17.29 15.78
CA LYS A 7 -2.19 -17.50 14.70
C LYS A 7 -2.50 -16.76 13.39
N LEU A 8 -3.77 -16.57 13.02
CA LEU A 8 -4.13 -15.86 11.78
C LEU A 8 -4.02 -14.33 11.95
N SER A 9 -4.33 -13.81 13.13
CA SER A 9 -4.17 -12.37 13.43
C SER A 9 -2.71 -11.93 13.35
N ALA A 10 -1.78 -12.78 13.78
CA ALA A 10 -0.35 -12.51 13.64
C ALA A 10 0.08 -12.48 12.17
N CYS A 11 -0.42 -13.41 11.35
CA CYS A 11 -0.15 -13.44 9.91
C CYS A 11 -0.66 -12.16 9.21
N GLY A 12 -1.87 -11.70 9.54
CA GLY A 12 -2.45 -10.47 8.99
C GLY A 12 -1.64 -9.21 9.34
N MET A 13 -1.06 -9.15 10.55
CA MET A 13 -0.17 -8.05 10.93
C MET A 13 1.15 -8.07 10.17
N VAL A 14 1.75 -9.24 9.97
CA VAL A 14 3.01 -9.38 9.21
C VAL A 14 2.79 -9.02 7.73
N LEU A 15 1.72 -9.52 7.12
CA LEU A 15 1.37 -9.21 5.73
C LEU A 15 1.00 -7.73 5.56
N GLY A 16 0.31 -7.14 6.53
CA GLY A 16 0.01 -5.71 6.50
C GLY A 16 1.28 -4.85 6.60
N LEU A 17 2.20 -5.18 7.52
CA LEU A 17 3.48 -4.48 7.64
C LEU A 17 4.31 -4.60 6.35
N TRP A 18 4.35 -5.79 5.77
CA TRP A 18 4.99 -6.04 4.48
C TRP A 18 4.38 -5.18 3.37
N GLY A 19 3.04 -5.11 3.30
CA GLY A 19 2.32 -4.29 2.34
C GLY A 19 2.66 -2.81 2.45
N VAL A 20 2.75 -2.26 3.67
CA VAL A 20 3.16 -0.86 3.89
C VAL A 20 4.57 -0.60 3.36
N ILE A 21 5.52 -1.49 3.65
CA ILE A 21 6.91 -1.34 3.20
C ILE A 21 6.97 -1.36 1.67
N MET A 22 6.33 -2.34 1.03
CA MET A 22 6.31 -2.47 -0.43
C MET A 22 5.66 -1.25 -1.12
N LEU A 23 4.50 -0.80 -0.64
CA LEU A 23 3.80 0.37 -1.20
C LEU A 23 4.62 1.66 -1.05
N THR A 24 5.34 1.81 0.07
CA THR A 24 6.20 2.98 0.30
C THR A 24 7.39 3.00 -0.66
N PHE A 25 8.07 1.86 -0.85
CA PHE A 25 9.16 1.76 -1.83
C PHE A 25 8.68 2.00 -3.27
N LEU A 26 7.54 1.41 -3.66
CA LEU A 26 6.93 1.66 -4.97
C LEU A 26 6.63 3.16 -5.16
N GLY A 27 6.01 3.81 -4.18
CA GLY A 27 5.73 5.24 -4.23
C GLY A 27 6.98 6.10 -4.45
N ILE A 28 8.09 5.76 -3.80
CA ILE A 28 9.39 6.43 -3.97
C ILE A 28 9.95 6.16 -5.38
N PHE A 29 9.90 4.91 -5.86
CA PHE A 29 10.39 4.56 -7.20
C PHE A 29 9.58 5.22 -8.33
N PHE A 30 8.28 5.41 -8.14
CA PHE A 30 7.46 6.19 -9.06
C PHE A 30 7.79 7.69 -9.01
N GLN A 31 8.16 8.24 -7.85
CA GLN A 31 8.56 9.65 -7.70
C GLN A 31 9.88 10.00 -8.40
N ILE A 32 10.79 9.03 -8.53
CA ILE A 32 12.06 9.19 -9.26
C ILE A 32 11.94 8.82 -10.75
N GLU A 33 10.73 8.53 -11.24
CA GLU A 33 10.46 8.15 -12.63
C GLU A 33 11.34 6.97 -13.10
N SER A 34 11.46 5.94 -12.26
CA SER A 34 12.35 4.81 -12.54
C SER A 34 11.89 4.02 -13.77
N PRO A 35 12.76 3.80 -14.78
CA PRO A 35 12.39 3.09 -16.01
C PRO A 35 12.01 1.61 -15.78
N ALA A 36 12.44 1.03 -14.67
CA ALA A 36 12.06 -0.33 -14.28
C ALA A 36 10.56 -0.49 -13.98
N LEU A 37 9.85 0.62 -13.75
CA LEU A 37 8.42 0.66 -13.40
C LEU A 37 7.57 1.24 -14.54
N ALA A 38 8.17 1.47 -15.71
CA ALA A 38 7.48 2.00 -16.89
C ALA A 38 6.48 1.00 -17.47
N GLU A 39 6.76 -0.30 -17.33
CA GLU A 39 5.90 -1.38 -17.84
C GLU A 39 4.63 -1.58 -16.98
N ASP A 40 4.66 -1.15 -15.72
CA ASP A 40 3.51 -1.20 -14.80
C ASP A 40 2.55 -0.01 -15.01
N LEU A 41 2.96 1.02 -15.76
CA LEU A 41 2.12 2.17 -16.05
C LEU A 41 1.10 1.82 -17.13
N PRO A 42 -0.17 2.26 -17.00
CA PRO A 42 -1.17 2.11 -18.05
C PRO A 42 -0.89 3.12 -19.17
N VAL A 43 0.03 2.78 -20.06
CA VAL A 43 0.42 3.61 -21.20
C VAL A 43 -0.53 3.34 -22.36
N GLU A 44 -1.21 4.37 -22.86
CA GLU A 44 -1.96 4.26 -24.11
C GLU A 44 -1.02 4.45 -25.31
N GLU A 45 -0.98 3.46 -26.21
CA GLU A 45 -0.11 3.49 -27.40
C GLU A 45 -0.41 4.67 -28.33
N GLU A 46 -1.65 5.18 -28.32
CA GLU A 46 -2.06 6.37 -29.09
C GLU A 46 -1.42 7.67 -28.56
N GLU A 47 -1.11 7.75 -27.26
CA GLU A 47 -0.48 8.92 -26.65
C GLU A 47 1.05 8.89 -26.78
N LEU A 48 1.64 7.71 -27.01
CA LEU A 48 3.07 7.55 -27.35
C LEU A 48 3.44 8.15 -28.72
N LEU A 49 2.46 8.33 -29.61
CA LEU A 49 2.68 8.90 -30.94
C LEU A 49 2.65 10.44 -30.96
N LYS A 50 2.28 11.08 -29.83
CA LYS A 50 2.25 12.54 -29.70
C LYS A 50 3.64 13.07 -29.37
N ASP A 51 3.97 14.28 -29.82
CA ASP A 51 5.27 14.92 -29.57
C ASP A 51 5.58 15.19 -28.08
N ASP A 52 4.56 15.08 -27.20
CA ASP A 52 4.63 15.43 -25.78
C ASP A 52 4.70 14.21 -24.82
N VAL A 53 5.15 13.05 -25.30
CA VAL A 53 5.23 11.78 -24.53
C VAL A 53 5.90 11.96 -23.17
N GLY A 54 6.95 12.77 -23.08
CA GLY A 54 7.69 12.99 -21.83
C GLY A 54 6.83 13.58 -20.72
N LYS A 55 5.95 14.56 -21.04
CA LYS A 55 5.03 15.15 -20.05
C LYS A 55 3.93 14.18 -19.66
N TYR A 56 3.44 13.39 -20.62
CA TYR A 56 2.42 12.38 -20.38
C TYR A 56 2.93 11.31 -19.40
N MET A 57 4.09 10.71 -19.70
CA MET A 57 4.76 9.73 -18.84
C MET A 57 4.98 10.26 -17.43
N SER A 58 5.55 11.47 -17.30
CA SER A 58 5.76 12.11 -15.99
C SER A 58 4.45 12.28 -15.21
N GLY A 59 3.36 12.63 -15.91
CA GLY A 59 2.02 12.71 -15.33
C GLY A 59 1.55 11.37 -14.76
N LEU A 60 1.70 10.28 -15.51
CA LEU A 60 1.34 8.94 -15.04
C LEU A 60 2.18 8.49 -13.84
N TYR A 61 3.50 8.71 -13.87
CA TYR A 61 4.39 8.38 -12.75
C TYR A 61 3.94 9.08 -11.47
N LYS A 62 3.62 10.38 -11.57
CA LYS A 62 3.16 11.18 -10.45
C LYS A 62 1.80 10.72 -9.92
N GLN A 63 0.88 10.34 -10.82
CA GLN A 63 -0.42 9.81 -10.44
C GLN A 63 -0.30 8.44 -9.75
N ALA A 64 0.50 7.54 -10.31
CA ALA A 64 0.77 6.22 -9.73
C ALA A 64 1.42 6.35 -8.34
N SER A 65 2.45 7.20 -8.22
CA SER A 65 3.11 7.49 -6.94
C SER A 65 2.12 8.00 -5.89
N ALA A 66 1.27 8.97 -6.24
CA ALA A 66 0.27 9.52 -5.32
C ALA A 66 -0.70 8.43 -4.83
N ASN A 67 -1.19 7.57 -5.72
CA ASN A 67 -2.06 6.45 -5.37
C ASN A 67 -1.37 5.45 -4.43
N CYS A 68 -0.10 5.11 -4.70
CA CYS A 68 0.69 4.23 -3.85
C CYS A 68 0.91 4.82 -2.44
N PHE A 69 1.20 6.13 -2.34
CA PHE A 69 1.34 6.79 -1.04
C PHE A 69 0.02 6.85 -0.26
N ILE A 70 -1.10 7.16 -0.93
CA ILE A 70 -2.42 7.13 -0.29
C ILE A 70 -2.74 5.72 0.22
N ALA A 71 -2.49 4.69 -0.61
CA ALA A 71 -2.68 3.31 -0.22
C ALA A 71 -1.79 2.93 0.98
N ALA A 72 -0.52 3.33 0.99
CA ALA A 72 0.38 3.10 2.12
C ALA A 72 -0.16 3.71 3.42
N VAL A 73 -0.67 4.95 3.37
CA VAL A 73 -1.27 5.61 4.54
C VAL A 73 -2.53 4.88 5.01
N VAL A 74 -3.39 4.44 4.10
CA VAL A 74 -4.59 3.65 4.44
C VAL A 74 -4.19 2.33 5.12
N TYR A 75 -3.19 1.63 4.58
CA TYR A 75 -2.69 0.38 5.17
C TYR A 75 -2.10 0.60 6.57
N VAL A 76 -1.37 1.70 6.80
CA VAL A 76 -0.91 2.08 8.14
C VAL A 76 -2.09 2.31 9.09
N GLY A 77 -3.14 3.01 8.63
CA GLY A 77 -4.35 3.23 9.42
C GLY A 77 -5.04 1.92 9.83
N VAL A 78 -5.19 0.99 8.89
CA VAL A 78 -5.77 -0.34 9.14
C VAL A 78 -4.91 -1.14 10.10
N LEU A 79 -3.58 -1.15 9.94
CA LEU A 79 -2.65 -1.81 10.85
C LEU A 79 -2.75 -1.26 12.27
N CYS A 80 -2.78 0.07 12.42
CA CYS A 80 -2.96 0.72 13.73
C CYS A 80 -4.29 0.30 14.36
N PHE A 81 -5.38 0.32 13.59
CA PHE A 81 -6.69 -0.11 14.08
C PHE A 81 -6.71 -1.59 14.48
N SER A 82 -6.09 -2.47 13.69
CA SER A 82 -5.93 -3.89 14.01
C SER A 82 -5.08 -4.10 15.26
N PHE A 83 -4.02 -3.32 15.47
CA PHE A 83 -3.17 -3.39 16.66
C PHE A 83 -3.91 -2.97 17.93
N VAL A 84 -4.66 -1.86 17.87
CA VAL A 84 -5.51 -1.41 18.98
C VAL A 84 -6.59 -2.46 19.29
N SER A 85 -7.25 -2.98 18.25
CA SER A 85 -8.28 -4.02 18.37
C SER A 85 -7.73 -5.32 18.98
N TYR A 86 -6.50 -5.71 18.60
CA TYR A 86 -5.81 -6.86 19.16
C TYR A 86 -5.49 -6.64 20.65
N LYS A 87 -4.89 -5.50 21.01
CA LYS A 87 -4.58 -5.16 22.40
C LYS A 87 -5.83 -5.13 23.29
N LEU A 88 -6.93 -4.57 22.78
CA LEU A 88 -8.20 -4.54 23.51
C LEU A 88 -8.79 -5.95 23.71
N SER A 89 -8.73 -6.78 22.68
CA SER A 89 -9.20 -8.17 22.72
C SER A 89 -8.39 -9.01 23.71
N ASP A 90 -7.06 -8.81 23.75
CA ASP A 90 -6.17 -9.47 24.72
C ASP A 90 -6.54 -9.06 26.15
N ARG A 91 -6.81 -7.78 26.40
CA ARG A 91 -7.24 -7.28 27.72
C ARG A 91 -8.59 -7.85 28.18
N MET A 92 -9.54 -8.03 27.27
CA MET A 92 -10.84 -8.65 27.60
C MET A 92 -10.76 -10.16 27.85
N ALA A 93 -9.76 -10.85 27.30
CA ALA A 93 -9.53 -12.27 27.59
C ALA A 93 -9.14 -12.53 29.05
N TYR A 94 -8.39 -11.61 29.68
CA TYR A 94 -8.02 -11.70 31.11
C TYR A 94 -9.16 -11.31 32.07
N LEU A 95 -10.25 -10.74 31.56
CA LEU A 95 -11.39 -10.22 32.34
C LEU A 95 -12.59 -11.19 32.39
N LYS A 96 -12.43 -12.41 31.87
CA LYS A 96 -13.45 -13.46 31.97
C LYS A 96 -13.33 -14.17 33.34
N PRO A 97 -14.38 -14.15 34.20
CA PRO A 97 -14.37 -14.88 35.47
C PRO A 97 -14.41 -16.40 35.26
#